data_AF-Q16RG9-F1
#
_entry.id   AF-Q16RG9-F1
#
_cell.length_a   1.000
_cell.length_b   1.000
_cell.length_c   1.000
_cell.angle_alpha   90.00
_cell.angle_beta   90.00
_cell.angle_gamma   90.00
#
_symmetry.space_group_name_H-M   'P 1'
#
loop_
_entity.id
_entity.type
_entity.pdbx_description
1 polymer ?
#
loop_
_entity_poly.entity_id
_entity_poly.type
_entity_poly.pdbx_seq_one_letter_code
_entity_poly.pdbx_strand_id
1 'polypeptide(L)'
;MNLARVYHQLHSKRSHILRALSICDSNLNPGRHCSSNATPAGMPKVPPASSANGTEPLDLIKRTVSYGQPMPATHPHLLGEDELVTGIRLAEVQARRRALLALVRNHAATGLDRNMKEHIVVIPSANKKYMSDKIPYVFRQNSDFLYMSGCLEPDSVLTLEVDQGGNETSTLFVRPKDSHAELWDGPRTGVEMAPHVFGVDQALNVSELKGYLTKYSFAHPQGLVWFDEKGCDLGDVRKMVGDVSKSGVVRSPVGLIHKLRVVKTPAERELMRRTCQIASAAINRTMQESRAGQSEHQLFAKVDFFSRMAGASYLAYPPVVAGGTNATVIHYVNNNQIVNDGEMVLMDAGCEYGGYTSDITRTWPINGEFSEPQRVLYELLFQVQQELLECLQTVGGETLDQLFDTMCLKLGKYLQEVGLIPKGVQGVELGRAAYKFCPHHVSHYLGMDVHDTPLISRSISLVPGMVCTVEPGIYISHRRKDVPPEFRGLGLRIEDDVLIKPDHQIEVLTEGCAKDLRQIEALIGS
;
A
#
# COMPACT_ATOMS: atom_id res chain seq x y z
N MET A 1 -41.11 -10.01 8.82
CA MET A 1 -41.05 -9.16 7.61
C MET A 1 -40.80 -10.07 6.42
N ASN A 2 -41.44 -9.84 5.27
CA ASN A 2 -41.22 -10.68 4.08
C ASN A 2 -39.91 -10.24 3.39
N LEU A 3 -38.81 -10.96 3.61
CA LEU A 3 -37.48 -10.68 3.06
C LEU A 3 -37.52 -10.49 1.53
N ALA A 4 -38.37 -11.26 0.84
CA ALA A 4 -38.61 -11.12 -0.60
C ALA A 4 -39.10 -9.71 -1.03
N ARG A 5 -39.82 -8.99 -0.17
CA ARG A 5 -40.31 -7.63 -0.48
C ARG A 5 -39.18 -6.60 -0.42
N VAL A 6 -38.24 -6.75 0.50
CA VAL A 6 -37.06 -5.87 0.61
C VAL A 6 -36.10 -6.14 -0.56
N TYR A 7 -35.90 -7.42 -0.88
CA TYR A 7 -35.15 -7.86 -2.07
C TYR A 7 -35.69 -7.23 -3.36
N HIS A 8 -37.00 -7.26 -3.59
CA HIS A 8 -37.62 -6.62 -4.76
C HIS A 8 -37.40 -5.10 -4.82
N GLN A 9 -37.33 -4.41 -3.68
CA GLN A 9 -37.05 -2.97 -3.64
C GLN A 9 -35.59 -2.64 -3.97
N LEU A 10 -34.64 -3.43 -3.47
CA LEU A 10 -33.21 -3.27 -3.78
C LEU A 10 -32.92 -3.57 -5.27
N HIS A 11 -33.51 -4.63 -5.81
CA HIS A 11 -33.38 -4.98 -7.23
C HIS A 11 -33.97 -3.94 -8.18
N SER A 12 -35.11 -3.33 -7.81
CA SER A 12 -35.72 -2.26 -8.60
C SER A 12 -34.78 -1.05 -8.72
N LYS A 13 -34.17 -0.61 -7.61
CA LYS A 13 -33.17 0.48 -7.61
C LYS A 13 -31.93 0.14 -8.46
N ARG A 14 -31.41 -1.09 -8.36
CA ARG A 14 -30.28 -1.57 -9.18
C ARG A 14 -30.59 -1.56 -10.69
N SER A 15 -31.82 -1.93 -11.09
CA SER A 15 -32.23 -1.93 -12.50
C SER A 15 -32.24 -0.53 -13.12
N HIS A 16 -32.52 0.50 -12.32
CA HIS A 16 -32.46 1.89 -12.76
C HIS A 16 -31.01 2.37 -12.96
N ILE A 17 -30.07 1.97 -12.10
CA ILE A 17 -28.65 2.32 -12.21
C ILE A 17 -27.98 1.61 -13.40
N LEU A 18 -28.25 0.31 -13.60
CA LEU A 18 -27.71 -0.43 -14.74
C LEU A 18 -28.23 0.10 -16.09
N ARG A 19 -29.45 0.63 -16.15
CA ARG A 19 -29.96 1.33 -17.34
C ARG A 19 -29.27 2.67 -17.60
N ALA A 20 -28.80 3.37 -16.57
CA ALA A 20 -28.05 4.61 -16.73
C ALA A 20 -26.63 4.36 -17.24
N LEU A 21 -26.00 3.24 -16.85
CA LEU A 21 -24.66 2.84 -17.27
C LEU A 21 -24.61 2.17 -18.65
N SER A 22 -25.70 1.55 -19.10
CA SER A 22 -25.77 0.86 -20.41
C SER A 22 -25.78 1.80 -21.64
N ILE A 23 -25.76 3.12 -21.47
CA ILE A 23 -25.88 4.09 -22.59
C ILE A 23 -24.54 4.32 -23.32
N CYS A 24 -23.41 3.79 -22.82
CA CYS A 24 -22.09 4.12 -23.37
C CYS A 24 -21.40 3.06 -24.25
N ASP A 25 -21.95 1.85 -24.44
CA ASP A 25 -21.29 0.82 -25.27
C ASP A 25 -22.16 0.35 -26.43
N SER A 26 -22.07 1.06 -27.55
CA SER A 26 -22.41 0.50 -28.86
C SER A 26 -21.53 1.10 -29.94
N ASN A 27 -20.42 0.43 -30.24
CA ASN A 27 -19.82 0.41 -31.59
C ASN A 27 -18.81 -0.74 -31.71
N LEU A 28 -19.28 -1.87 -32.24
CA LEU A 28 -18.47 -2.97 -32.75
C LEU A 28 -18.14 -2.72 -34.23
N ASN A 29 -16.92 -3.05 -34.67
CA ASN A 29 -16.68 -3.47 -36.05
C ASN A 29 -15.40 -4.33 -36.17
N PRO A 30 -15.47 -5.58 -36.69
CA PRO A 30 -14.30 -6.36 -37.06
C PRO A 30 -14.22 -6.64 -38.58
N GLY A 31 -13.02 -6.51 -39.14
CA GLY A 31 -12.65 -6.96 -40.50
C GLY A 31 -11.21 -6.53 -40.79
N ARG A 32 -10.33 -7.24 -41.50
CA ARG A 32 -10.40 -8.39 -42.42
C ARG A 32 -9.00 -9.01 -42.54
N HIS A 33 -8.95 -10.27 -42.97
CA HIS A 33 -7.76 -10.98 -43.49
C HIS A 33 -7.07 -10.29 -44.68
N CYS A 34 -5.74 -10.50 -44.82
CA CYS A 34 -5.14 -10.99 -46.06
C CYS A 34 -3.66 -11.43 -45.89
N SER A 35 -3.32 -12.53 -46.55
CA SER A 35 -2.02 -13.21 -46.70
C SER A 35 -1.09 -12.56 -47.72
N SER A 36 0.24 -12.77 -47.62
CA SER A 36 1.06 -13.36 -48.72
C SER A 36 2.56 -13.43 -48.41
N ASN A 37 3.18 -14.45 -49.02
CA ASN A 37 4.56 -14.94 -48.98
C ASN A 37 5.63 -13.95 -49.47
N ALA A 38 6.88 -14.14 -49.02
CA ALA A 38 8.02 -14.52 -49.90
C ALA A 38 9.37 -14.52 -49.14
N THR A 39 10.11 -15.62 -49.26
CA THR A 39 11.58 -15.70 -49.09
C THR A 39 12.27 -15.44 -50.44
N PRO A 40 13.56 -15.06 -50.43
CA PRO A 40 14.55 -16.01 -50.98
C PRO A 40 15.92 -16.02 -50.26
N ALA A 41 16.67 -17.06 -50.60
CA ALA A 41 17.93 -17.56 -50.04
C ALA A 41 19.21 -16.81 -50.48
N GLY A 42 20.33 -17.08 -49.79
CA GLY A 42 21.69 -16.99 -50.37
C GLY A 42 22.82 -16.66 -49.38
N MET A 43 23.60 -17.65 -48.93
CA MET A 43 24.91 -17.48 -48.26
C MET A 43 26.04 -17.23 -49.30
N PRO A 44 27.25 -16.82 -48.88
CA PRO A 44 28.30 -17.84 -48.65
C PRO A 44 29.21 -17.60 -47.43
N LYS A 45 29.75 -18.71 -46.89
CA LYS A 45 30.80 -18.78 -45.85
C LYS A 45 32.22 -18.77 -46.48
N VAL A 46 33.21 -18.17 -45.79
CA VAL A 46 34.67 -18.38 -45.98
C VAL A 46 35.37 -18.31 -44.59
N PRO A 47 36.47 -19.06 -44.30
CA PRO A 47 36.85 -19.52 -42.94
C PRO A 47 38.11 -18.79 -42.37
N PRO A 48 38.68 -19.19 -41.20
CA PRO A 48 39.01 -18.29 -40.10
C PRO A 48 40.42 -17.66 -40.18
N ALA A 49 40.60 -16.51 -39.51
CA ALA A 49 41.91 -15.94 -39.21
C ALA A 49 42.15 -15.94 -37.70
N SER A 50 43.19 -16.65 -37.29
CA SER A 50 43.78 -16.62 -35.96
C SER A 50 44.47 -15.28 -35.70
N SER A 51 44.15 -14.63 -34.59
CA SER A 51 45.12 -13.79 -33.88
C SER A 51 44.73 -13.72 -32.41
N ALA A 52 45.59 -14.31 -31.58
CA ALA A 52 45.60 -14.10 -30.15
C ALA A 52 45.74 -12.60 -29.88
N ASN A 53 44.76 -12.03 -29.19
CA ASN A 53 44.94 -10.85 -28.35
C ASN A 53 44.02 -11.05 -27.15
N GLY A 54 44.63 -11.05 -25.97
CA GLY A 54 43.93 -11.23 -24.70
C GLY A 54 42.93 -10.11 -24.49
N THR A 55 41.68 -10.40 -24.77
CA THR A 55 40.53 -9.76 -24.11
C THR A 55 40.03 -10.79 -23.12
N GLU A 56 40.39 -10.65 -21.85
CA GLU A 56 39.50 -11.20 -20.82
C GLU A 56 38.11 -10.61 -21.09
N PRO A 57 37.05 -11.43 -21.19
CA PRO A 57 35.74 -10.90 -21.49
C PRO A 57 35.34 -9.91 -20.39
N LEU A 58 34.87 -8.73 -20.79
CA LEU A 58 34.17 -7.76 -19.94
C LEU A 58 33.07 -8.40 -19.06
N ASP A 59 32.62 -9.61 -19.41
CA ASP A 59 31.68 -10.42 -18.63
C ASP A 59 32.25 -11.01 -17.32
N LEU A 60 33.57 -11.16 -17.19
CA LEU A 60 34.19 -11.60 -15.93
C LEU A 60 34.30 -10.44 -14.92
N ILE A 61 34.54 -9.21 -15.39
CA ILE A 61 34.65 -8.01 -14.55
C ILE A 61 33.27 -7.53 -14.07
N LYS A 62 32.20 -7.79 -14.83
CA LYS A 62 30.82 -7.53 -14.36
C LYS A 62 30.41 -8.37 -13.14
N ARG A 63 31.18 -9.40 -12.76
CA ARG A 63 30.88 -10.30 -11.62
C ARG A 63 31.58 -9.95 -10.30
N THR A 64 32.45 -8.93 -10.25
CA THR A 64 33.27 -8.68 -9.04
C THR A 64 32.69 -7.67 -8.05
N VAL A 65 31.72 -6.83 -8.43
CA VAL A 65 31.12 -5.86 -7.50
C VAL A 65 29.73 -6.32 -7.10
N SER A 66 29.60 -6.77 -5.86
CA SER A 66 28.31 -7.09 -5.23
C SER A 66 27.76 -5.87 -4.51
N TYR A 67 26.44 -5.71 -4.53
CA TYR A 67 25.72 -4.60 -3.88
C TYR A 67 24.77 -5.17 -2.83
N GLY A 68 24.42 -4.40 -1.80
CA GLY A 68 23.50 -4.87 -0.75
C GLY A 68 22.03 -4.89 -1.17
N GLN A 69 21.73 -4.51 -2.42
CA GLN A 69 20.41 -4.58 -3.00
C GLN A 69 20.48 -4.90 -4.50
N PRO A 70 19.34 -5.30 -5.13
CA PRO A 70 19.26 -5.44 -6.58
C PRO A 70 19.69 -4.16 -7.31
N MET A 71 20.44 -4.33 -8.40
CA MET A 71 20.85 -3.25 -9.32
C MET A 71 20.46 -3.65 -10.75
N PRO A 72 20.24 -2.72 -11.68
CA PRO A 72 19.93 -3.06 -13.08
C PRO A 72 20.95 -4.01 -13.72
N ALA A 73 22.24 -3.84 -13.39
CA ALA A 73 23.31 -4.70 -13.87
C ALA A 73 23.29 -6.13 -13.29
N THR A 74 22.75 -6.32 -12.09
CA THR A 74 22.72 -7.62 -11.40
C THR A 74 21.34 -8.30 -11.47
N HIS A 75 20.27 -7.53 -11.62
CA HIS A 75 18.87 -7.97 -11.62
C HIS A 75 18.05 -7.25 -12.71
N PRO A 76 18.41 -7.40 -14.00
CA PRO A 76 17.71 -6.73 -15.10
C PRO A 76 16.26 -7.21 -15.31
N HIS A 77 15.87 -8.31 -14.64
CA HIS A 77 14.50 -8.82 -14.61
C HIS A 77 13.63 -8.14 -13.54
N LEU A 78 14.24 -7.39 -12.60
CA LEU A 78 13.54 -6.66 -11.54
C LEU A 78 13.55 -5.14 -11.75
N LEU A 79 14.63 -4.62 -12.34
CA LEU A 79 14.89 -3.17 -12.43
C LEU A 79 15.22 -2.77 -13.87
N GLY A 80 14.61 -1.67 -14.33
CA GLY A 80 15.02 -0.97 -15.54
C GLY A 80 16.36 -0.24 -15.38
N GLU A 81 17.01 0.17 -16.49
CA GLU A 81 18.38 0.74 -16.47
C GLU A 81 18.58 1.93 -15.53
N ASP A 82 17.57 2.81 -15.41
CA ASP A 82 17.62 4.01 -14.55
C ASP A 82 16.89 3.84 -13.20
N GLU A 83 16.40 2.63 -12.90
CA GLU A 83 15.67 2.34 -11.68
C GLU A 83 16.59 2.04 -10.51
N LEU A 84 16.33 2.72 -9.37
CA LEU A 84 17.04 2.46 -8.12
C LEU A 84 16.36 1.35 -7.31
N VAL A 85 15.03 1.35 -7.33
CA VAL A 85 14.15 0.29 -6.80
C VAL A 85 13.04 0.07 -7.81
N THR A 86 12.33 -1.07 -7.73
CA THR A 86 11.32 -1.48 -8.71
C THR A 86 10.37 -0.34 -9.06
N GLY A 87 10.35 0.06 -10.33
CA GLY A 87 9.47 1.11 -10.85
C GLY A 87 9.86 2.55 -10.52
N ILE A 88 10.81 2.80 -9.61
CA ILE A 88 11.21 4.14 -9.18
C ILE A 88 12.63 4.46 -9.65
N ARG A 89 12.74 5.52 -10.45
CA ARG A 89 14.02 6.01 -11.00
C ARG A 89 14.83 6.76 -9.94
N LEU A 90 16.17 6.69 -10.06
CA LEU A 90 17.08 7.44 -9.20
C LEU A 90 16.77 8.95 -9.17
N ALA A 91 16.48 9.52 -10.34
CA ALA A 91 16.13 10.94 -10.48
C ALA A 91 14.88 11.33 -9.68
N GLU A 92 13.92 10.42 -9.52
CA GLU A 92 12.71 10.66 -8.73
C GLU A 92 13.04 10.71 -7.23
N VAL A 93 13.88 9.80 -6.74
CA VAL A 93 14.36 9.81 -5.35
C VAL A 93 15.14 11.10 -5.03
N GLN A 94 15.99 11.56 -5.97
CA GLN A 94 16.66 12.86 -5.84
C GLN A 94 15.68 14.03 -5.81
N ALA A 95 14.61 13.99 -6.62
CA ALA A 95 13.58 15.03 -6.61
C ALA A 95 12.81 15.06 -5.28
N ARG A 96 12.52 13.91 -4.68
CA ARG A 96 11.88 13.79 -3.35
C ARG A 96 12.73 14.46 -2.27
N ARG A 97 14.06 14.25 -2.28
CA ARG A 97 15.00 14.90 -1.34
C ARG A 97 14.96 16.42 -1.45
N ARG A 98 15.07 16.96 -2.67
CA ARG A 98 14.97 18.41 -2.93
C ARG A 98 13.62 18.98 -2.48
N ALA A 99 12.53 18.28 -2.77
CA ALA A 99 11.18 18.67 -2.35
C ALA A 99 11.05 18.73 -0.82
N LEU A 100 11.64 17.77 -0.10
CA LEU A 100 11.65 17.78 1.36
C LEU A 100 12.43 18.98 1.92
N LEU A 101 13.63 19.27 1.39
CA LEU A 101 14.42 20.44 1.81
C LEU A 101 13.68 21.76 1.54
N ALA A 102 12.99 21.87 0.40
CA ALA A 102 12.14 23.01 0.11
C ALA A 102 10.98 23.14 1.12
N LEU A 103 10.31 22.04 1.46
CA LEU A 103 9.24 22.05 2.49
C LEU A 103 9.77 22.42 3.88
N VAL A 104 10.95 21.93 4.25
CA VAL A 104 11.62 22.26 5.51
C VAL A 104 11.90 23.75 5.61
N ARG A 105 12.50 24.35 4.57
CA ARG A 105 12.80 25.78 4.51
C ARG A 105 11.53 26.63 4.58
N ASN A 106 10.50 26.25 3.82
CA ASN A 106 9.22 26.97 3.80
C ASN A 106 8.50 26.87 5.15
N HIS A 107 8.51 25.70 5.79
CA HIS A 107 7.93 25.52 7.12
C HIS A 107 8.66 26.36 8.15
N ALA A 108 10.00 26.33 8.17
CA ALA A 108 10.78 27.14 9.09
C ALA A 108 10.54 28.65 8.87
N ALA A 109 10.55 29.12 7.61
CA ALA A 109 10.38 30.52 7.26
C ALA A 109 9.03 31.13 7.69
N THR A 110 7.98 30.32 7.77
CA THR A 110 6.63 30.75 8.16
C THR A 110 6.31 30.51 9.63
N GLY A 111 7.17 29.78 10.35
CA GLY A 111 6.95 29.34 11.72
C GLY A 111 7.73 30.11 12.77
N LEU A 112 7.78 29.53 13.97
CA LEU A 112 8.57 30.02 15.10
C LEU A 112 10.09 29.98 14.83
N ASP A 113 10.50 29.14 13.87
CA ASP A 113 11.90 28.88 13.54
C ASP A 113 12.42 29.76 12.39
N ARG A 114 11.72 30.86 12.04
CA ARG A 114 12.02 31.71 10.87
C ARG A 114 13.43 32.29 10.80
N ASN A 115 14.12 32.39 11.94
CA ASN A 115 15.49 32.87 12.04
C ASN A 115 16.54 31.76 11.85
N MET A 116 16.14 30.49 11.95
CA MET A 116 17.00 29.34 11.72
C MET A 116 17.04 29.10 10.21
N LYS A 117 18.15 29.43 9.56
CA LYS A 117 18.30 29.35 8.08
C LYS A 117 19.03 28.10 7.61
N GLU A 118 19.65 27.38 8.53
CA GLU A 118 20.42 26.16 8.27
C GLU A 118 19.65 24.99 8.84
N HIS A 119 19.52 23.92 8.06
CA HIS A 119 18.72 22.76 8.45
C HIS A 119 19.47 21.48 8.14
N ILE A 120 19.43 20.53 9.07
CA ILE A 120 19.82 19.14 8.83
C ILE A 120 18.63 18.24 9.15
N VAL A 121 18.25 17.41 8.17
CA VAL A 121 17.23 16.37 8.33
C VAL A 121 17.94 15.04 8.49
N VAL A 122 17.64 14.32 9.56
CA VAL A 122 18.21 13.00 9.87
C VAL A 122 17.11 11.96 9.73
N ILE A 123 17.25 11.06 8.77
CA ILE A 123 16.27 10.02 8.43
C ILE A 123 16.94 8.66 8.63
N PRO A 124 16.66 7.95 9.74
CA PRO A 124 17.23 6.63 10.01
C PRO A 124 16.51 5.52 9.23
N SER A 125 17.23 4.48 8.85
CA SER A 125 16.65 3.24 8.33
C SER A 125 15.96 2.43 9.43
N ALA A 126 15.24 1.38 9.04
CA ALA A 126 14.88 0.29 9.94
C ALA A 126 16.11 -0.54 10.33
N ASN A 127 15.98 -1.29 11.42
CA ASN A 127 16.93 -2.31 11.83
C ASN A 127 16.38 -3.72 11.60
N LYS A 128 17.27 -4.72 11.55
CA LYS A 128 16.84 -6.12 11.51
C LYS A 128 16.12 -6.49 12.80
N LYS A 129 14.94 -7.12 12.67
CA LYS A 129 14.20 -7.73 13.78
C LYS A 129 14.42 -9.24 13.78
N TYR A 130 14.39 -9.85 14.96
CA TYR A 130 14.65 -11.28 15.14
C TYR A 130 13.42 -12.00 15.68
N MET A 131 13.09 -13.13 15.06
CA MET A 131 12.01 -14.03 15.48
C MET A 131 12.36 -14.75 16.78
N SER A 132 13.61 -15.20 16.90
CA SER A 132 14.19 -15.79 18.11
C SER A 132 15.70 -15.60 18.06
N ASP A 133 16.34 -15.16 19.14
CA ASP A 133 17.79 -14.90 19.28
C ASP A 133 18.52 -14.50 17.97
N LYS A 134 18.97 -15.47 17.16
CA LYS A 134 19.75 -15.27 15.92
C LYS A 134 19.00 -15.53 14.61
N ILE A 135 17.70 -15.83 14.65
CA ILE A 135 16.86 -16.09 13.47
C ILE A 135 16.14 -14.80 13.10
N PRO A 136 16.49 -14.13 11.99
CA PRO A 136 15.88 -12.87 11.59
C PRO A 136 14.47 -13.07 11.01
N TYR A 137 13.61 -12.07 11.17
CA TYR A 137 12.46 -11.90 10.28
C TYR A 137 12.93 -11.46 8.89
N VAL A 138 12.07 -11.59 7.89
CA VAL A 138 12.27 -10.93 6.59
C VAL A 138 12.41 -9.42 6.83
N PHE A 139 13.46 -8.81 6.32
CA PHE A 139 13.69 -7.39 6.49
C PHE A 139 12.70 -6.56 5.67
N ARG A 140 12.05 -5.59 6.33
CA ARG A 140 11.25 -4.53 5.72
C ARG A 140 11.87 -3.20 6.12
N GLN A 141 12.10 -2.33 5.15
CA GLN A 141 12.67 -1.01 5.39
C GLN A 141 11.65 -0.07 6.05
N ASN A 142 12.13 0.97 6.73
CA ASN A 142 11.30 2.11 7.12
C ASN A 142 10.82 2.86 5.86
N SER A 143 9.51 3.08 5.74
CA SER A 143 8.89 3.62 4.52
C SER A 143 9.38 5.04 4.19
N ASP A 144 9.59 5.92 5.18
CA ASP A 144 10.11 7.28 4.95
C ASP A 144 11.57 7.27 4.48
N PHE A 145 12.40 6.42 5.11
CA PHE A 145 13.78 6.22 4.70
C PHE A 145 13.87 5.65 3.29
N LEU A 146 13.09 4.62 2.97
CA LEU A 146 13.05 4.03 1.63
C LEU A 146 12.58 5.06 0.59
N TYR A 147 11.53 5.82 0.90
CA TYR A 147 10.98 6.85 0.03
C TYR A 147 12.00 7.95 -0.31
N MET A 148 12.88 8.29 0.64
CA MET A 148 13.88 9.35 0.51
C MET A 148 15.25 8.90 0.00
N SER A 149 15.61 7.62 0.17
CA SER A 149 16.95 7.11 -0.15
C SER A 149 16.99 6.03 -1.23
N GLY A 150 15.91 5.24 -1.40
CA GLY A 150 15.93 4.02 -2.19
C GLY A 150 16.84 2.90 -1.62
N CYS A 151 17.36 3.07 -0.40
CA CYS A 151 18.27 2.12 0.23
C CYS A 151 17.51 1.01 0.97
N LEU A 152 17.75 -0.23 0.55
CA LEU A 152 17.15 -1.45 1.12
C LEU A 152 18.04 -2.10 2.18
N GLU A 153 19.17 -1.47 2.54
CA GLU A 153 20.06 -1.99 3.57
C GLU A 153 19.67 -1.48 4.98
N PRO A 154 19.80 -2.31 6.03
CA PRO A 154 19.54 -1.91 7.40
C PRO A 154 20.68 -1.05 7.97
N ASP A 155 20.45 -0.52 9.17
CA ASP A 155 21.43 0.17 10.01
C ASP A 155 22.17 1.31 9.27
N SER A 156 21.40 2.10 8.50
CA SER A 156 21.87 3.20 7.68
C SER A 156 21.14 4.50 8.05
N VAL A 157 21.72 5.66 7.73
CA VAL A 157 21.11 6.96 8.02
C VAL A 157 21.32 7.90 6.84
N LEU A 158 20.25 8.54 6.36
CA LEU A 158 20.33 9.60 5.36
C LEU A 158 20.30 10.94 6.09
N THR A 159 21.27 11.82 5.80
CA THR A 159 21.18 13.24 6.17
C THR A 159 20.97 14.10 4.94
N LEU A 160 20.10 15.09 5.07
CA LEU A 160 19.86 16.12 4.06
C LEU A 160 20.07 17.48 4.70
N GLU A 161 20.99 18.24 4.16
CA GLU A 161 21.41 19.53 4.69
C GLU A 161 21.07 20.63 3.70
N VAL A 162 20.69 21.79 4.22
CA VAL A 162 20.62 23.02 3.43
C VAL A 162 21.16 24.19 4.25
N ASP A 163 22.12 24.90 3.67
CA ASP A 163 22.78 26.04 4.30
C ASP A 163 22.04 27.37 4.08
N GLN A 164 22.58 28.46 4.62
CA GLN A 164 22.01 29.81 4.45
C GLN A 164 21.99 30.30 2.98
N GLY A 165 22.97 29.86 2.19
CA GLY A 165 23.06 30.14 0.76
C GLY A 165 22.06 29.33 -0.08
N GLY A 166 21.41 28.34 0.52
CA GLY A 166 20.53 27.40 -0.16
C GLY A 166 21.28 26.28 -0.86
N ASN A 167 22.56 26.06 -0.53
CA ASN A 167 23.29 24.89 -1.02
C ASN A 167 22.78 23.66 -0.29
N GLU A 168 22.42 22.65 -1.05
CA GLU A 168 21.89 21.39 -0.53
C GLU A 168 22.99 20.33 -0.54
N THR A 169 23.04 19.47 0.47
CA THR A 169 23.97 18.34 0.54
C THR A 169 23.28 17.12 1.12
N SER A 170 23.51 15.97 0.51
CA SER A 170 22.97 14.69 0.92
C SER A 170 24.09 13.71 1.25
N THR A 171 24.05 13.15 2.47
CA THR A 171 25.03 12.18 2.95
C THR A 171 24.33 10.89 3.36
N LEU A 172 24.77 9.75 2.82
CA LEU A 172 24.29 8.44 3.27
C LEU A 172 25.32 7.75 4.15
N PHE A 173 24.97 7.51 5.40
CA PHE A 173 25.76 6.75 6.35
C PHE A 173 25.41 5.27 6.21
N VAL A 174 26.36 4.46 5.77
CA VAL A 174 26.17 3.02 5.51
C VAL A 174 27.20 2.19 6.25
N ARG A 175 26.93 0.89 6.38
CA ARG A 175 27.92 -0.06 6.88
C ARG A 175 29.00 -0.28 5.81
N PRO A 176 30.29 -0.31 6.18
CA PRO A 176 31.35 -0.66 5.23
C PRO A 176 31.22 -2.13 4.80
N LYS A 177 31.87 -2.44 3.67
CA LYS A 177 32.10 -3.82 3.23
C LYS A 177 32.76 -4.62 4.36
N ASP A 178 32.28 -5.82 4.59
CA ASP A 178 32.81 -6.73 5.63
C ASP A 178 32.66 -8.17 5.14
N SER A 179 33.77 -8.79 4.75
CA SER A 179 33.75 -10.13 4.16
C SER A 179 33.19 -11.19 5.11
N HIS A 180 33.38 -11.04 6.42
CA HIS A 180 32.84 -11.98 7.39
C HIS A 180 31.33 -11.81 7.50
N ALA A 181 30.85 -10.58 7.69
CA ALA A 181 29.41 -10.33 7.79
C ALA A 181 28.67 -10.64 6.48
N GLU A 182 29.27 -10.34 5.33
CA GLU A 182 28.65 -10.59 4.02
C GLU A 182 28.50 -12.08 3.69
N LEU A 183 29.33 -12.94 4.30
CA LEU A 183 29.14 -14.40 4.24
C LEU A 183 27.82 -14.85 4.87
N TRP A 184 27.35 -14.15 5.91
CA TRP A 184 26.13 -14.50 6.65
C TRP A 184 24.91 -13.74 6.17
N ASP A 185 25.08 -12.44 5.93
CA ASP A 185 23.98 -11.49 5.72
C ASP A 185 23.74 -11.18 4.24
N GLY A 186 24.64 -11.63 3.36
CA GLY A 186 24.71 -11.17 1.98
C GLY A 186 25.52 -9.88 1.83
N PRO A 187 25.78 -9.47 0.58
CA PRO A 187 26.64 -8.33 0.26
C PRO A 187 26.13 -7.00 0.86
N ARG A 188 27.03 -6.04 1.00
CA ARG A 188 26.71 -4.64 1.34
C ARG A 188 27.09 -3.73 0.19
N THR A 189 26.42 -2.59 -0.01
CA THR A 189 26.87 -1.63 -1.04
C THR A 189 28.20 -0.99 -0.63
N GLY A 190 28.34 -0.65 0.65
CA GLY A 190 29.56 -0.04 1.19
C GLY A 190 29.70 1.45 0.87
N VAL A 191 30.61 2.10 1.59
CA VAL A 191 30.79 3.57 1.57
C VAL A 191 31.23 4.08 0.19
N GLU A 192 32.12 3.36 -0.48
CA GLU A 192 32.66 3.78 -1.78
C GLU A 192 31.60 3.81 -2.89
N MET A 193 30.74 2.79 -2.95
CA MET A 193 29.75 2.67 -4.02
C MET A 193 28.42 3.37 -3.72
N ALA A 194 28.13 3.68 -2.46
CA ALA A 194 26.87 4.28 -2.05
C ALA A 194 26.53 5.61 -2.78
N PRO A 195 27.46 6.55 -3.01
CA PRO A 195 27.17 7.78 -3.78
C PRO A 195 26.72 7.48 -5.20
N HIS A 196 27.37 6.52 -5.86
CA HIS A 196 27.06 6.11 -7.23
C HIS A 196 25.71 5.39 -7.32
N VAL A 197 25.39 4.54 -6.35
CA VAL A 197 24.14 3.77 -6.33
C VAL A 197 22.96 4.65 -5.96
N PHE A 198 23.04 5.38 -4.84
CA PHE A 198 21.91 6.12 -4.27
C PHE A 198 21.83 7.57 -4.75
N GLY A 199 22.78 8.02 -5.57
CA GLY A 199 22.87 9.39 -6.09
C GLY A 199 22.87 10.43 -4.97
N VAL A 200 23.58 10.15 -3.89
CA VAL A 200 23.87 11.09 -2.79
C VAL A 200 25.21 11.78 -3.07
N ASP A 201 25.42 12.96 -2.49
CA ASP A 201 26.64 13.74 -2.73
C ASP A 201 27.86 13.08 -2.11
N GLN A 202 27.67 12.41 -0.97
CA GLN A 202 28.71 11.61 -0.32
C GLN A 202 28.10 10.48 0.51
N ALA A 203 28.95 9.53 0.89
CA ALA A 203 28.62 8.50 1.85
C ALA A 203 29.75 8.36 2.85
N LEU A 204 29.40 7.99 4.09
CA LEU A 204 30.33 7.82 5.19
C LEU A 204 30.02 6.50 5.93
N ASN A 205 30.97 6.02 6.73
CA ASN A 205 30.68 4.88 7.60
C ASN A 205 29.65 5.30 8.66
N VAL A 206 28.66 4.48 8.93
CA VAL A 206 27.66 4.74 9.98
C VAL A 206 28.26 5.02 11.36
N SER A 207 29.44 4.46 11.68
CA SER A 207 30.15 4.80 12.91
C SER A 207 30.59 6.26 13.01
N GLU A 208 30.72 6.97 11.89
CA GLU A 208 31.14 8.37 11.82
C GLU A 208 29.99 9.35 12.08
N LEU A 209 28.74 8.89 12.08
CA LEU A 209 27.53 9.72 12.23
C LEU A 209 27.61 10.64 13.45
N LYS A 210 28.02 10.11 14.61
CA LYS A 210 28.15 10.91 15.83
C LYS A 210 29.11 12.07 15.65
N GLY A 211 30.28 11.80 15.08
CA GLY A 211 31.31 12.81 14.82
C GLY A 211 30.83 13.85 13.82
N TYR A 212 30.13 13.41 12.78
CA TYR A 212 29.52 14.27 11.76
C TYR A 212 28.49 15.23 12.36
N LEU A 213 27.49 14.70 13.07
CA LEU A 213 26.45 15.52 13.71
C LEU A 213 27.02 16.48 14.76
N THR A 214 28.07 16.06 15.48
CA THR A 214 28.77 16.92 16.44
C THR A 214 29.45 18.09 15.73
N LYS A 215 30.19 17.83 14.64
CA LYS A 215 30.82 18.88 13.83
C LYS A 215 29.78 19.83 13.24
N TYR A 216 28.68 19.31 12.70
CA TYR A 216 27.57 20.11 12.19
C TYR A 216 27.04 21.05 13.29
N SER A 217 26.72 20.53 14.48
CA SER A 217 26.20 21.35 15.57
C SER A 217 27.16 22.45 16.03
N PHE A 218 28.48 22.23 15.96
CA PHE A 218 29.48 23.26 16.28
C PHE A 218 29.61 24.31 15.18
N ALA A 219 29.56 23.90 13.91
CA ALA A 219 29.65 24.81 12.77
C ALA A 219 28.38 25.65 12.59
N HIS A 220 27.22 25.11 12.97
CA HIS A 220 25.90 25.71 12.78
C HIS A 220 25.17 25.86 14.12
N PRO A 221 25.60 26.78 15.02
CA PRO A 221 24.99 26.96 16.33
C PRO A 221 23.52 27.41 16.30
N GLN A 222 23.05 27.93 15.16
CA GLN A 222 21.64 28.25 14.88
C GLN A 222 21.00 27.28 13.87
N GLY A 223 21.66 26.16 13.59
CA GLY A 223 21.13 25.10 12.74
C GLY A 223 19.97 24.37 13.41
N LEU A 224 18.91 24.12 12.66
CA LEU A 224 17.76 23.36 13.13
C LEU A 224 17.90 21.89 12.73
N VAL A 225 17.76 21.00 13.72
CA VAL A 225 17.79 19.55 13.51
C VAL A 225 16.37 19.03 13.34
N TRP A 226 16.14 18.30 12.26
CA TRP A 226 14.90 17.59 11.99
C TRP A 226 15.11 16.09 12.18
N PHE A 227 14.46 15.52 13.18
CA PHE A 227 14.58 14.11 13.53
C PHE A 227 13.29 13.61 14.19
N ASP A 228 12.82 12.43 13.79
CA ASP A 228 11.69 11.79 14.42
C ASP A 228 12.14 10.82 15.51
N GLU A 229 12.13 11.29 16.76
CA GLU A 229 12.55 10.49 17.90
C GLU A 229 11.64 9.28 18.13
N LYS A 230 10.34 9.42 17.86
CA LYS A 230 9.34 8.39 18.17
C LYS A 230 9.43 7.19 17.21
N GLY A 231 9.61 7.43 15.92
CA GLY A 231 9.70 6.40 14.88
C GLY A 231 11.12 5.84 14.66
N CYS A 232 12.13 6.33 15.37
CA CYS A 232 13.50 5.85 15.20
C CYS A 232 13.76 4.54 15.98
N ASP A 233 13.91 3.43 15.25
CA ASP A 233 14.25 2.12 15.81
C ASP A 233 15.75 1.95 16.14
N LEU A 234 16.60 2.84 15.66
CA LEU A 234 18.04 2.84 15.91
C LEU A 234 18.34 3.61 17.20
N GLY A 235 18.32 2.91 18.34
CA GLY A 235 18.52 3.50 19.67
C GLY A 235 19.82 4.33 19.81
N ASP A 236 20.89 3.89 19.16
CA ASP A 236 22.16 4.63 19.13
C ASP A 236 22.04 5.95 18.36
N VAL A 237 21.37 5.96 17.21
CA VAL A 237 21.11 7.18 16.43
C VAL A 237 20.25 8.14 17.24
N ARG A 238 19.21 7.63 17.91
CA ARG A 238 18.37 8.43 18.82
C ARG A 238 19.20 9.12 19.90
N LYS A 239 20.10 8.38 20.54
CA LYS A 239 21.01 8.92 21.56
C LYS A 239 21.98 9.94 20.97
N MET A 240 22.56 9.68 19.80
CA MET A 240 23.49 10.60 19.12
C MET A 240 22.82 11.92 18.79
N VAL A 241 21.61 11.90 18.20
CA VAL A 241 20.84 13.12 17.91
C VAL A 241 20.49 13.85 19.21
N GLY A 242 20.02 13.12 20.22
CA GLY A 242 19.73 13.71 21.54
C GLY A 242 20.95 14.39 22.16
N ASP A 243 22.15 13.81 22.03
CA ASP A 243 23.40 14.36 22.56
C ASP A 243 23.82 15.67 21.86
N VAL A 244 23.65 15.77 20.54
CA VAL A 244 24.00 16.98 19.77
C VAL A 244 22.93 18.07 19.86
N SER A 245 21.69 17.70 20.20
CA SER A 245 20.57 18.63 20.30
C SER A 245 20.25 19.08 21.74
N LYS A 246 21.08 18.77 22.74
CA LYS A 246 20.83 19.07 24.17
C LYS A 246 20.52 20.55 24.48
N SER A 247 20.94 21.48 23.63
CA SER A 247 20.66 22.91 23.75
C SER A 247 19.80 23.48 22.62
N GLY A 248 19.36 22.63 21.68
CA GLY A 248 18.73 23.03 20.43
C GLY A 248 17.28 22.54 20.30
N VAL A 249 16.58 23.14 19.36
CA VAL A 249 15.23 22.74 18.99
C VAL A 249 15.31 21.54 18.03
N VAL A 250 14.54 20.48 18.29
CA VAL A 250 14.36 19.36 17.35
C VAL A 250 12.93 19.38 16.83
N ARG A 251 12.77 19.21 15.52
CA ARG A 251 11.46 19.08 14.85
C ARG A 251 11.35 17.71 14.20
N SER A 252 10.15 17.14 14.09
CA SER A 252 9.97 15.90 13.31
C SER A 252 9.73 16.23 11.83
N PRO A 253 10.47 15.61 10.89
CA PRO A 253 10.23 15.80 9.45
C PRO A 253 9.06 14.99 8.92
N VAL A 254 8.52 14.02 9.69
CA VAL A 254 7.55 13.02 9.23
C VAL A 254 6.29 13.66 8.65
N GLY A 255 5.78 14.72 9.29
CA GLY A 255 4.61 15.45 8.77
C GLY A 255 4.85 16.11 7.41
N LEU A 256 6.10 16.48 7.09
CA LEU A 256 6.47 17.02 5.77
C LEU A 256 6.69 15.90 4.75
N ILE A 257 7.29 14.78 5.16
CA ILE A 257 7.45 13.59 4.31
C ILE A 257 6.09 13.02 3.92
N HIS A 258 5.16 12.93 4.88
CA HIS A 258 3.79 12.48 4.62
C HIS A 258 3.04 13.37 3.62
N LYS A 259 3.30 14.70 3.60
CA LYS A 259 2.71 15.60 2.59
C LYS A 259 3.20 15.29 1.17
N LEU A 260 4.41 14.74 1.05
CA LEU A 260 4.93 14.27 -0.24
C LEU A 260 4.31 12.92 -0.58
N ARG A 261 4.34 11.95 0.34
CA ARG A 261 3.87 10.57 0.13
C ARG A 261 2.36 10.46 -0.14
N VAL A 262 1.54 11.38 0.37
CA VAL A 262 0.08 11.29 0.22
C VAL A 262 -0.38 11.47 -1.24
N VAL A 263 0.40 12.19 -2.06
CA VAL A 263 0.12 12.38 -3.49
C VAL A 263 1.10 11.57 -4.34
N LYS A 264 0.61 10.50 -4.96
CA LYS A 264 1.43 9.54 -5.70
C LYS A 264 1.87 10.08 -7.06
N THR A 265 3.16 9.95 -7.39
CA THR A 265 3.70 10.24 -8.72
C THR A 265 3.12 9.27 -9.78
N PRO A 266 3.31 9.52 -11.09
CA PRO A 266 2.93 8.55 -12.12
C PRO A 266 3.53 7.16 -11.90
N ALA A 267 4.80 7.06 -11.48
CA ALA A 267 5.47 5.78 -11.24
C ALA A 267 4.87 5.04 -10.04
N GLU A 268 4.61 5.75 -8.94
CA GLU A 268 3.98 5.18 -7.74
C GLU A 268 2.57 4.66 -8.05
N ARG A 269 1.78 5.39 -8.85
CA ARG A 269 0.44 4.95 -9.25
C ARG A 269 0.48 3.66 -10.07
N GLU A 270 1.50 3.49 -10.91
CA GLU A 270 1.65 2.25 -11.67
C GLU A 270 2.04 1.07 -10.78
N LEU A 271 2.91 1.30 -9.79
CA LEU A 271 3.22 0.29 -8.77
C LEU A 271 1.96 -0.10 -8.00
N MET A 272 1.16 0.87 -7.54
CA MET A 272 -0.09 0.57 -6.84
C MET A 272 -1.10 -0.18 -7.70
N ARG A 273 -1.27 0.17 -8.99
CA ARG A 273 -2.07 -0.63 -9.93
C ARG A 273 -1.59 -2.07 -10.00
N ARG A 274 -0.29 -2.28 -10.16
CA ARG A 274 0.29 -3.62 -10.23
C ARG A 274 0.08 -4.39 -8.93
N THR A 275 0.28 -3.77 -7.78
CA THR A 275 0.03 -4.37 -6.45
C THR A 275 -1.43 -4.80 -6.31
N CYS A 276 -2.37 -3.91 -6.65
CA CYS A 276 -3.80 -4.18 -6.58
C CYS A 276 -4.23 -5.30 -7.55
N GLN A 277 -3.66 -5.35 -8.75
CA GLN A 277 -3.90 -6.44 -9.71
C GLN A 277 -3.44 -7.80 -9.18
N ILE A 278 -2.26 -7.84 -8.54
CA ILE A 278 -1.72 -9.07 -7.93
C ILE A 278 -2.67 -9.57 -6.82
N ALA A 279 -3.02 -8.69 -5.88
CA ALA A 279 -3.91 -9.06 -4.77
C ALA A 279 -5.31 -9.46 -5.26
N SER A 280 -5.88 -8.71 -6.22
CA SER A 280 -7.17 -9.03 -6.84
C SER A 280 -7.18 -10.43 -7.45
N ALA A 281 -6.14 -10.78 -8.22
CA ALA A 281 -6.02 -12.09 -8.83
C ALA A 281 -5.85 -13.19 -7.76
N ALA A 282 -5.07 -12.94 -6.71
CA ALA A 282 -4.86 -13.89 -5.62
C ALA A 282 -6.14 -14.19 -4.83
N ILE A 283 -6.93 -13.16 -4.49
CA ILE A 283 -8.21 -13.33 -3.81
C ILE A 283 -9.22 -14.04 -4.71
N ASN A 284 -9.34 -13.66 -5.99
CA ASN A 284 -10.21 -14.36 -6.94
C ASN A 284 -9.89 -15.86 -7.04
N ARG A 285 -8.61 -16.23 -7.10
CA ARG A 285 -8.20 -17.64 -7.11
C ARG A 285 -8.50 -18.34 -5.79
N THR A 286 -8.37 -17.63 -4.67
CA THR A 286 -8.71 -18.16 -3.35
C THR A 286 -10.21 -18.40 -3.21
N MET A 287 -11.05 -17.50 -3.75
CA MET A 287 -12.50 -17.71 -3.89
C MET A 287 -12.76 -18.95 -4.75
N GLN A 288 -12.19 -19.02 -5.96
CA GLN A 288 -12.40 -20.15 -6.88
C GLN A 288 -12.10 -21.50 -6.24
N GLU A 289 -11.06 -21.59 -5.43
CA GLU A 289 -10.71 -22.85 -4.77
C GLU A 289 -11.34 -23.03 -3.37
N SER A 290 -12.27 -22.16 -2.95
CA SER A 290 -12.96 -22.29 -1.67
C SER A 290 -13.94 -23.45 -1.68
N ARG A 291 -14.01 -24.19 -0.57
CA ARG A 291 -14.98 -25.27 -0.35
C ARG A 291 -15.24 -25.46 1.14
N ALA A 292 -16.46 -25.86 1.48
CA ALA A 292 -16.85 -26.15 2.85
C ALA A 292 -15.91 -27.18 3.51
N GLY A 293 -15.66 -27.01 4.81
CA GLY A 293 -14.75 -27.86 5.59
C GLY A 293 -13.28 -27.47 5.50
N GLN A 294 -12.92 -26.45 4.71
CA GLN A 294 -11.58 -25.88 4.77
C GLN A 294 -11.35 -25.08 6.04
N SER A 295 -10.09 -25.05 6.49
CA SER A 295 -9.71 -24.12 7.54
C SER A 295 -9.44 -22.72 7.01
N GLU A 296 -9.67 -21.71 7.85
CA GLU A 296 -9.24 -20.33 7.62
C GLU A 296 -7.74 -20.27 7.29
N HIS A 297 -6.93 -21.10 7.96
CA HIS A 297 -5.50 -21.21 7.68
C HIS A 297 -5.19 -21.67 6.24
N GLN A 298 -5.96 -22.61 5.70
CA GLN A 298 -5.78 -23.05 4.31
C GLN A 298 -6.11 -21.93 3.32
N LEU A 299 -7.12 -21.12 3.60
CA LEU A 299 -7.49 -19.97 2.77
C LEU A 299 -6.44 -18.85 2.87
N PHE A 300 -5.90 -18.58 4.06
CA PHE A 300 -4.72 -17.73 4.23
C PHE A 300 -3.57 -18.26 3.36
N ALA A 301 -3.15 -19.52 3.54
CA ALA A 301 -2.01 -20.07 2.81
C ALA A 301 -2.16 -19.92 1.28
N LYS A 302 -3.38 -20.03 0.75
CA LYS A 302 -3.68 -19.81 -0.67
C LYS A 302 -3.48 -18.36 -1.10
N VAL A 303 -4.03 -17.38 -0.39
CA VAL A 303 -3.90 -15.98 -0.80
C VAL A 303 -2.43 -15.52 -0.74
N ASP A 304 -1.66 -15.98 0.26
CA ASP A 304 -0.21 -15.72 0.32
C ASP A 304 0.53 -16.39 -0.85
N PHE A 305 0.25 -17.67 -1.10
CA PHE A 305 0.85 -18.41 -2.21
C PHE A 305 0.59 -17.72 -3.56
N PHE A 306 -0.67 -17.41 -3.89
CA PHE A 306 -1.01 -16.80 -5.16
C PHE A 306 -0.46 -15.39 -5.31
N SER A 307 -0.39 -14.60 -4.23
CA SER A 307 0.22 -13.28 -4.25
C SER A 307 1.72 -13.36 -4.58
N ARG A 308 2.45 -14.25 -3.89
CA ARG A 308 3.89 -14.46 -4.11
C ARG A 308 4.19 -15.00 -5.51
N MET A 309 3.40 -15.97 -5.98
CA MET A 309 3.56 -16.53 -7.33
C MET A 309 3.30 -15.50 -8.44
N ALA A 310 2.56 -14.43 -8.15
CA ALA A 310 2.32 -13.32 -9.08
C ALA A 310 3.32 -12.16 -8.94
N GLY A 311 4.30 -12.29 -8.03
CA GLY A 311 5.44 -11.37 -7.88
C GLY A 311 5.43 -10.49 -6.64
N ALA A 312 4.43 -10.60 -5.75
CA ALA A 312 4.46 -9.87 -4.48
C ALA A 312 5.63 -10.34 -3.60
N SER A 313 6.25 -9.41 -2.87
CA SER A 313 7.32 -9.71 -1.91
C SER A 313 6.78 -10.54 -0.74
N TYR A 314 5.61 -10.15 -0.23
CA TYR A 314 4.88 -10.75 0.88
C TYR A 314 3.49 -10.11 1.01
N LEU A 315 2.66 -10.61 1.93
CA LEU A 315 1.43 -9.93 2.33
C LEU A 315 1.73 -8.62 3.06
N ALA A 316 0.93 -7.58 2.82
CA ALA A 316 1.13 -6.24 3.39
C ALA A 316 0.84 -6.19 4.91
N TYR A 317 -0.02 -7.07 5.40
CA TYR A 317 -0.43 -7.21 6.79
C TYR A 317 -0.87 -8.65 7.07
N PRO A 318 -0.98 -9.09 8.34
CA PRO A 318 -1.59 -10.37 8.67
C PRO A 318 -3.05 -10.38 8.18
N PRO A 319 -3.42 -11.25 7.23
CA PRO A 319 -4.74 -11.20 6.64
C PRO A 319 -5.80 -11.58 7.68
N VAL A 320 -6.97 -10.97 7.61
CA VAL A 320 -8.16 -11.48 8.32
C VAL A 320 -8.76 -12.56 7.44
N VAL A 321 -8.87 -13.78 7.95
CA VAL A 321 -9.57 -14.87 7.28
C VAL A 321 -10.56 -15.46 8.25
N ALA A 322 -11.78 -14.94 8.23
CA ALA A 322 -12.75 -15.13 9.29
C ALA A 322 -14.00 -15.84 8.79
N GLY A 323 -14.15 -17.11 9.14
CA GLY A 323 -15.31 -17.95 8.82
C GLY A 323 -16.47 -17.77 9.81
N GLY A 324 -17.69 -17.77 9.29
CA GLY A 324 -18.90 -17.74 10.10
C GLY A 324 -18.92 -16.59 11.11
N THR A 325 -19.14 -16.90 12.38
CA THR A 325 -19.23 -15.88 13.44
C THR A 325 -17.91 -15.14 13.73
N ASN A 326 -16.76 -15.69 13.31
CA ASN A 326 -15.47 -15.01 13.45
C ASN A 326 -15.43 -13.72 12.64
N ALA A 327 -16.17 -13.65 11.54
CA ALA A 327 -16.27 -12.44 10.71
C ALA A 327 -16.85 -11.23 11.46
N THR A 328 -17.44 -11.43 12.65
CA THR A 328 -17.91 -10.35 13.53
C THR A 328 -16.81 -9.71 14.38
N VAL A 329 -15.56 -10.19 14.28
CA VAL A 329 -14.37 -9.67 14.95
C VAL A 329 -13.48 -8.99 13.91
N ILE A 330 -13.41 -7.65 13.96
CA ILE A 330 -12.81 -6.82 12.88
C ILE A 330 -11.34 -7.16 12.59
N HIS A 331 -10.51 -7.34 13.63
CA HIS A 331 -9.09 -7.72 13.47
C HIS A 331 -8.85 -9.20 13.81
N TYR A 332 -9.70 -10.10 13.30
CA TYR A 332 -9.53 -11.53 13.51
C TYR A 332 -8.32 -12.06 12.73
N VAL A 333 -7.20 -12.30 13.41
CA VAL A 333 -5.95 -12.79 12.77
C VAL A 333 -5.54 -14.18 13.24
N ASN A 334 -6.38 -14.84 14.06
CA ASN A 334 -6.10 -16.19 14.57
C ASN A 334 -6.13 -17.23 13.45
N ASN A 335 -7.05 -17.07 12.48
CA ASN A 335 -7.14 -17.83 11.23
C ASN A 335 -6.98 -19.34 11.43
N ASN A 336 -7.69 -19.92 12.40
CA ASN A 336 -7.45 -21.29 12.86
C ASN A 336 -8.71 -22.15 13.06
N GLN A 337 -9.87 -21.68 12.61
CA GLN A 337 -11.12 -22.44 12.64
C GLN A 337 -11.44 -23.08 11.27
N ILE A 338 -12.37 -24.02 11.30
CA ILE A 338 -12.98 -24.61 10.10
C ILE A 338 -14.16 -23.75 9.66
N VAL A 339 -14.25 -23.48 8.36
CA VAL A 339 -15.39 -22.80 7.73
C VAL A 339 -16.37 -23.87 7.22
N ASN A 340 -17.53 -23.96 7.86
CA ASN A 340 -18.52 -25.00 7.61
C ASN A 340 -19.43 -24.67 6.44
N ASP A 341 -20.11 -25.69 5.92
CA ASP A 341 -21.12 -25.49 4.88
C ASP A 341 -22.21 -24.49 5.33
N GLY A 342 -22.62 -23.63 4.40
CA GLY A 342 -23.56 -22.53 4.65
C GLY A 342 -22.97 -21.30 5.35
N GLU A 343 -21.72 -21.33 5.84
CA GLU A 343 -21.05 -20.15 6.38
C GLU A 343 -20.44 -19.27 5.28
N MET A 344 -20.27 -17.97 5.57
CA MET A 344 -19.43 -17.10 4.76
C MET A 344 -18.02 -17.03 5.34
N VAL A 345 -17.07 -16.62 4.50
CA VAL A 345 -15.74 -16.18 4.91
C VAL A 345 -15.59 -14.70 4.54
N LEU A 346 -15.13 -13.89 5.49
CA LEU A 346 -14.63 -12.54 5.26
C LEU A 346 -13.11 -12.66 5.17
N MET A 347 -12.55 -12.31 4.01
CA MET A 347 -11.12 -12.23 3.79
C MET A 347 -10.71 -10.79 3.55
N ASP A 348 -9.89 -10.27 4.46
CA ASP A 348 -9.15 -9.03 4.34
C ASP A 348 -7.69 -9.36 4.05
N ALA A 349 -7.23 -9.08 2.84
CA ALA A 349 -5.88 -9.40 2.44
C ALA A 349 -5.34 -8.41 1.40
N GLY A 350 -4.10 -8.02 1.63
CA GLY A 350 -3.33 -7.18 0.74
C GLY A 350 -1.93 -7.71 0.56
N CYS A 351 -1.27 -7.29 -0.52
CA CYS A 351 0.12 -7.67 -0.78
C CYS A 351 1.01 -6.44 -0.91
N GLU A 352 2.32 -6.64 -0.81
CA GLU A 352 3.31 -5.61 -1.13
C GLU A 352 4.08 -5.97 -2.39
N TYR A 353 4.17 -5.01 -3.30
CA TYR A 353 4.98 -5.08 -4.52
C TYR A 353 5.70 -3.75 -4.73
N GLY A 354 7.01 -3.80 -4.97
CA GLY A 354 7.84 -2.60 -5.18
C GLY A 354 7.82 -1.60 -4.01
N GLY A 355 7.49 -2.06 -2.79
CA GLY A 355 7.35 -1.21 -1.60
C GLY A 355 5.99 -0.50 -1.45
N TYR A 356 4.99 -0.82 -2.29
CA TYR A 356 3.63 -0.30 -2.20
C TYR A 356 2.64 -1.43 -1.87
N THR A 357 1.61 -1.10 -1.10
CA THR A 357 0.63 -2.03 -0.56
C THR A 357 -0.73 -1.91 -1.26
N SER A 358 -1.46 -3.02 -1.32
CA SER A 358 -2.90 -3.05 -1.58
C SER A 358 -3.67 -3.38 -0.30
N ASP A 359 -4.97 -3.09 -0.27
CA ASP A 359 -5.88 -3.42 0.83
C ASP A 359 -7.24 -3.84 0.26
N ILE A 360 -7.61 -5.11 0.43
CA ILE A 360 -8.82 -5.65 -0.22
C ILE A 360 -9.54 -6.56 0.75
N THR A 361 -10.79 -6.20 1.04
CA THR A 361 -11.73 -7.09 1.71
C THR A 361 -12.81 -7.60 0.75
N ARG A 362 -13.02 -8.92 0.75
CA ARG A 362 -14.15 -9.61 0.13
C ARG A 362 -14.81 -10.56 1.11
N THR A 363 -16.12 -10.71 0.98
CA THR A 363 -16.91 -11.66 1.77
C THR A 363 -17.69 -12.58 0.82
N TRP A 364 -17.62 -13.90 1.00
CA TRP A 364 -18.33 -14.86 0.14
C TRP A 364 -18.78 -16.11 0.91
N PRO A 365 -19.86 -16.80 0.47
CA PRO A 365 -20.25 -18.10 1.01
C PRO A 365 -19.21 -19.16 0.66
N ILE A 366 -18.75 -19.94 1.64
CA ILE A 366 -17.67 -20.92 1.43
C ILE A 366 -18.06 -22.04 0.45
N ASN A 367 -19.36 -22.29 0.30
CA ASN A 367 -19.94 -23.27 -0.60
C ASN A 367 -20.37 -22.68 -1.96
N GLY A 368 -20.15 -21.38 -2.18
CA GLY A 368 -20.47 -20.71 -3.44
C GLY A 368 -21.90 -20.20 -3.58
N GLU A 369 -22.80 -20.45 -2.61
CA GLU A 369 -24.20 -20.03 -2.71
C GLU A 369 -24.63 -19.16 -1.52
N PHE A 370 -25.14 -17.96 -1.80
CA PHE A 370 -25.65 -17.08 -0.76
C PHE A 370 -27.02 -17.55 -0.27
N SER A 371 -27.16 -17.78 1.04
CA SER A 371 -28.48 -17.87 1.66
C SER A 371 -29.23 -16.54 1.57
N GLU A 372 -30.55 -16.56 1.74
CA GLU A 372 -31.38 -15.35 1.72
C GLU A 372 -30.89 -14.24 2.68
N PRO A 373 -30.62 -14.49 3.98
CA PRO A 373 -30.12 -13.44 4.86
C PRO A 373 -28.73 -12.92 4.49
N GLN A 374 -27.84 -13.79 3.99
CA GLN A 374 -26.51 -13.38 3.52
C GLN A 374 -26.63 -12.47 2.29
N ARG A 375 -27.45 -12.86 1.30
CA ARG A 375 -27.71 -12.08 0.09
C ARG A 375 -28.26 -10.71 0.42
N VAL A 376 -29.26 -10.62 1.30
CA VAL A 376 -29.86 -9.34 1.71
C VAL A 376 -28.83 -8.39 2.30
N LEU A 377 -27.97 -8.84 3.21
CA LEU A 377 -26.94 -7.98 3.80
C LEU A 377 -25.83 -7.63 2.80
N TYR A 378 -25.43 -8.59 1.96
CA TYR A 378 -24.38 -8.38 0.97
C TYR A 378 -24.81 -7.35 -0.08
N GLU A 379 -25.99 -7.50 -0.69
CA GLU A 379 -26.49 -6.56 -1.70
C GLU A 379 -26.63 -5.15 -1.14
N LEU A 380 -27.15 -5.05 0.08
CA LEU A 380 -27.28 -3.79 0.79
C LEU A 380 -25.91 -3.12 0.96
N LEU A 381 -24.92 -3.86 1.49
CA LEU A 381 -23.58 -3.33 1.71
C LEU A 381 -22.88 -2.95 0.40
N PHE A 382 -23.06 -3.77 -0.64
CA PHE A 382 -22.59 -3.47 -1.99
C PHE A 382 -23.17 -2.16 -2.51
N GLN A 383 -24.49 -1.92 -2.38
CA GLN A 383 -25.09 -0.64 -2.77
C GLN A 383 -24.52 0.54 -1.98
N VAL A 384 -24.31 0.38 -0.67
CA VAL A 384 -23.66 1.41 0.15
C VAL A 384 -22.27 1.74 -0.40
N GLN A 385 -21.45 0.73 -0.71
CA GLN A 385 -20.11 0.94 -1.27
C GLN A 385 -20.16 1.69 -2.61
N GLN A 386 -21.04 1.28 -3.53
CA GLN A 386 -21.16 1.94 -4.83
C GLN A 386 -21.58 3.41 -4.68
N GLU A 387 -22.53 3.71 -3.80
CA GLU A 387 -22.94 5.08 -3.50
C GLU A 387 -21.81 5.92 -2.88
N LEU A 388 -20.89 5.32 -2.12
CA LEU A 388 -19.72 6.01 -1.57
C LEU A 388 -18.67 6.32 -2.65
N LEU A 389 -18.44 5.38 -3.56
CA LEU A 389 -17.58 5.61 -4.74
C LEU A 389 -18.14 6.72 -5.64
N GLU A 390 -19.46 6.84 -5.75
CA GLU A 390 -20.11 7.97 -6.44
C GLU A 390 -19.90 9.31 -5.70
N CYS A 391 -19.95 9.32 -4.36
CA CYS A 391 -19.68 10.54 -3.57
C CYS A 391 -18.29 11.13 -3.85
N LEU A 392 -17.27 10.28 -4.03
CA LEU A 392 -15.92 10.72 -4.39
C LEU A 392 -15.84 11.39 -5.78
N GLN A 393 -16.81 11.14 -6.65
CA GLN A 393 -16.89 11.68 -8.01
C GLN A 393 -17.75 12.95 -8.12
N THR A 394 -18.28 13.45 -7.00
CA THR A 394 -19.05 14.70 -6.99
C THR A 394 -18.15 15.92 -7.08
N VAL A 395 -18.67 17.05 -7.59
CA VAL A 395 -17.92 18.31 -7.64
C VAL A 395 -17.50 18.73 -6.23
N GLY A 396 -16.20 18.88 -6.02
CA GLY A 396 -15.59 19.17 -4.72
C GLY A 396 -15.19 17.92 -3.92
N GLY A 397 -15.82 16.77 -4.18
CA GLY A 397 -15.59 15.49 -3.52
C GLY A 397 -15.83 15.52 -2.00
N GLU A 398 -16.24 14.40 -1.41
CA GLU A 398 -16.22 14.29 0.04
C GLU A 398 -14.78 14.08 0.54
N THR A 399 -14.43 14.74 1.64
CA THR A 399 -13.25 14.37 2.45
C THR A 399 -13.47 12.98 3.06
N LEU A 400 -12.43 12.31 3.55
CA LEU A 400 -12.59 10.97 4.14
C LEU A 400 -13.51 10.98 5.37
N ASP A 401 -13.44 12.03 6.20
CA ASP A 401 -14.35 12.17 7.35
C ASP A 401 -15.81 12.41 6.91
N GLN A 402 -16.02 13.21 5.87
CA GLN A 402 -17.37 13.40 5.29
C GLN A 402 -17.91 12.11 4.67
N LEU A 403 -17.06 11.35 3.99
CA LEU A 403 -17.41 10.06 3.42
C LEU A 403 -17.84 9.07 4.51
N PHE A 404 -17.19 9.12 5.69
CA PHE A 404 -17.57 8.31 6.84
C PHE A 404 -18.94 8.70 7.41
N ASP A 405 -19.23 10.00 7.55
CA ASP A 405 -20.56 10.47 7.96
C ASP A 405 -21.64 10.05 6.95
N THR A 406 -21.34 10.18 5.65
CA THR A 406 -22.20 9.74 4.55
C THR A 406 -22.44 8.23 4.58
N MET A 407 -21.41 7.43 4.83
CA MET A 407 -21.53 5.97 5.02
C MET A 407 -22.49 5.65 6.16
N CYS A 408 -22.30 6.26 7.33
CA CYS A 408 -23.15 6.01 8.49
C CYS A 408 -24.63 6.32 8.19
N LEU A 409 -24.91 7.43 7.50
CA LEU A 409 -26.28 7.80 7.13
C LEU A 409 -26.89 6.88 6.07
N LYS A 410 -26.15 6.54 5.01
CA LYS A 410 -26.61 5.63 3.95
C LYS A 410 -26.84 4.23 4.48
N LEU A 411 -25.85 3.67 5.19
CA LEU A 411 -25.96 2.37 5.85
C LEU A 411 -27.15 2.35 6.81
N GLY A 412 -27.34 3.39 7.62
CA GLY A 412 -28.49 3.50 8.52
C GLY A 412 -29.83 3.41 7.81
N LYS A 413 -30.02 4.13 6.70
CA LYS A 413 -31.26 4.08 5.89
C LYS A 413 -31.52 2.68 5.35
N TYR A 414 -30.49 2.05 4.82
CA TYR A 414 -30.58 0.69 4.30
C TYR A 414 -30.89 -0.33 5.41
N LEU A 415 -30.26 -0.21 6.58
CA LEU A 415 -30.55 -1.03 7.75
C LEU A 415 -32.00 -0.84 8.26
N GLN A 416 -32.62 0.32 8.02
CA GLN A 416 -34.07 0.50 8.27
C GLN A 416 -34.95 -0.24 7.26
N GLU A 417 -34.54 -0.35 6.00
CA GLU A 417 -35.28 -1.07 4.96
C GLU A 417 -35.37 -2.58 5.29
N VAL A 418 -34.29 -3.17 5.83
CA VAL A 418 -34.23 -4.58 6.26
C VAL A 418 -34.73 -4.81 7.69
N GLY A 419 -35.12 -3.77 8.41
CA GLY A 419 -35.69 -3.86 9.77
C GLY A 419 -34.66 -4.09 10.89
N LEU A 420 -33.37 -3.82 10.64
CA LEU A 420 -32.30 -3.85 11.65
C LEU A 420 -32.21 -2.57 12.47
N ILE A 421 -32.69 -1.46 11.93
CA ILE A 421 -32.85 -0.18 12.65
C ILE A 421 -34.32 0.27 12.56
N PRO A 422 -34.94 0.79 13.64
CA PRO A 422 -36.31 1.31 13.56
C PRO A 422 -36.44 2.51 12.61
N LYS A 423 -37.52 2.56 11.82
CA LYS A 423 -37.79 3.64 10.85
C LYS A 423 -37.92 5.05 11.47
N GLY A 424 -38.22 5.12 12.76
CA GLY A 424 -38.34 6.39 13.50
C GLY A 424 -37.01 7.07 13.84
N VAL A 425 -35.88 6.35 13.76
CA VAL A 425 -34.55 6.90 14.04
C VAL A 425 -34.08 7.74 12.84
N GLN A 426 -33.66 8.98 13.04
CA GLN A 426 -33.35 9.92 11.94
C GLN A 426 -32.10 10.76 12.24
N GLY A 427 -31.57 11.43 11.22
CA GLY A 427 -30.46 12.37 11.35
C GLY A 427 -29.21 11.77 12.02
N VAL A 428 -28.62 12.51 12.97
CA VAL A 428 -27.41 12.08 13.69
C VAL A 428 -27.62 10.78 14.47
N GLU A 429 -28.82 10.55 15.00
CA GLU A 429 -29.12 9.30 15.72
C GLU A 429 -29.11 8.10 14.79
N LEU A 430 -29.50 8.28 13.52
CA LEU A 430 -29.44 7.23 12.51
C LEU A 430 -27.99 6.85 12.20
N GLY A 431 -27.11 7.84 12.01
CA GLY A 431 -25.68 7.60 11.83
C GLY A 431 -25.06 6.88 13.02
N ARG A 432 -25.38 7.31 14.26
CA ARG A 432 -24.92 6.63 15.49
C ARG A 432 -25.45 5.20 15.62
N ALA A 433 -26.68 4.95 15.18
CA ALA A 433 -27.25 3.60 15.17
C ALA A 433 -26.53 2.71 14.15
N ALA A 434 -26.24 3.22 12.95
CA ALA A 434 -25.48 2.52 11.92
C ALA A 434 -24.04 2.21 12.34
N TYR A 435 -23.37 3.13 13.05
CA TYR A 435 -22.02 2.92 13.59
C TYR A 435 -21.93 1.69 14.50
N LYS A 436 -23.01 1.32 15.21
CA LYS A 436 -23.05 0.09 16.02
C LYS A 436 -22.98 -1.19 15.17
N PHE A 437 -23.29 -1.11 13.88
CA PHE A 437 -23.14 -2.19 12.90
C PHE A 437 -21.84 -2.07 12.12
N CYS A 438 -21.22 -0.88 12.01
CA CYS A 438 -19.94 -0.64 11.35
C CYS A 438 -19.01 0.20 12.24
N PRO A 439 -18.38 -0.39 13.28
CA PRO A 439 -17.66 0.38 14.31
C PRO A 439 -16.18 0.63 13.91
N HIS A 440 -15.95 1.00 12.65
CA HIS A 440 -14.66 1.44 12.13
C HIS A 440 -14.88 2.52 11.06
N HIS A 441 -13.80 3.23 10.71
CA HIS A 441 -13.84 4.26 9.67
C HIS A 441 -14.03 3.61 8.28
N VAL A 442 -14.58 4.35 7.32
CA VAL A 442 -14.87 3.83 5.96
C VAL A 442 -13.66 3.90 5.00
N SER A 443 -12.56 4.50 5.44
CA SER A 443 -11.45 4.86 4.56
C SER A 443 -10.20 5.26 5.32
N HIS A 444 -9.05 5.00 4.73
CA HIS A 444 -7.77 5.61 5.08
C HIS A 444 -6.93 5.85 3.81
N TYR A 445 -5.90 6.68 3.92
CA TYR A 445 -4.91 6.77 2.85
C TYR A 445 -4.12 5.47 2.73
N LEU A 446 -3.68 5.15 1.51
CA LEU A 446 -2.95 3.94 1.17
C LEU A 446 -1.72 4.27 0.31
N GLY A 447 -0.62 3.54 0.46
CA GLY A 447 0.59 3.76 -0.31
C GLY A 447 1.71 2.77 0.04
N MET A 448 2.81 3.26 0.60
CA MET A 448 3.92 2.39 1.03
C MET A 448 3.60 1.65 2.34
N ASP A 449 2.65 2.16 3.11
CA ASP A 449 2.04 1.51 4.26
C ASP A 449 0.54 1.37 4.03
N VAL A 450 -0.08 0.37 4.67
CA VAL A 450 -1.53 0.09 4.56
C VAL A 450 -2.33 1.29 5.07
N HIS A 451 -2.12 1.65 6.33
CA HIS A 451 -2.58 2.92 6.90
C HIS A 451 -1.54 4.01 6.63
N ASP A 452 -1.50 4.52 5.40
CA ASP A 452 -0.47 5.44 4.92
C ASP A 452 -0.61 6.84 5.53
N THR A 453 0.52 7.53 5.70
CA THR A 453 0.58 8.96 6.05
C THR A 453 -0.36 9.42 7.19
N PRO A 454 -0.37 8.78 8.38
CA PRO A 454 -1.36 9.03 9.44
C PRO A 454 -1.38 10.45 10.03
N LEU A 455 -0.41 11.30 9.67
CA LEU A 455 -0.37 12.71 10.08
C LEU A 455 -1.10 13.64 9.11
N ILE A 456 -1.57 13.14 7.97
CA ILE A 456 -2.41 13.89 7.05
C ILE A 456 -3.86 13.77 7.53
N SER A 457 -4.50 14.93 7.73
CA SER A 457 -5.89 14.97 8.18
C SER A 457 -6.81 14.29 7.17
N ARG A 458 -7.85 13.62 7.68
CA ARG A 458 -8.94 13.03 6.89
C ARG A 458 -10.03 14.04 6.51
N SER A 459 -9.95 15.26 7.04
CA SER A 459 -10.89 16.36 6.78
C SER A 459 -10.41 17.33 5.70
N ILE A 460 -9.35 17.00 4.95
CA ILE A 460 -8.91 17.81 3.80
C ILE A 460 -9.57 17.32 2.51
N SER A 461 -9.78 18.22 1.56
CA SER A 461 -10.22 17.87 0.22
C SER A 461 -9.23 16.91 -0.43
N LEU A 462 -9.78 15.85 -1.03
CA LEU A 462 -8.99 14.91 -1.81
C LEU A 462 -8.55 15.56 -3.12
N VAL A 463 -7.29 15.33 -3.50
CA VAL A 463 -6.70 15.86 -4.73
C VAL A 463 -6.21 14.74 -5.63
N PRO A 464 -6.12 14.97 -6.96
CA PRO A 464 -5.61 13.96 -7.89
C PRO A 464 -4.24 13.41 -7.48
N GLY A 465 -4.10 12.09 -7.53
CA GLY A 465 -2.91 11.38 -7.09
C GLY A 465 -2.98 10.83 -5.66
N MET A 466 -3.95 11.25 -4.84
CA MET A 466 -4.24 10.56 -3.58
C MET A 466 -4.82 9.17 -3.83
N VAL A 467 -4.46 8.21 -2.98
CA VAL A 467 -5.03 6.86 -2.98
C VAL A 467 -5.59 6.56 -1.59
N CYS A 468 -6.80 6.03 -1.52
CA CYS A 468 -7.48 5.67 -0.28
C CYS A 468 -8.37 4.43 -0.45
N THR A 469 -8.74 3.80 0.67
CA THR A 469 -9.69 2.68 0.69
C THR A 469 -11.14 3.17 0.73
N VAL A 470 -12.09 2.34 0.30
CA VAL A 470 -13.54 2.50 0.54
C VAL A 470 -14.10 1.17 1.03
N GLU A 471 -14.28 1.07 2.36
CA GLU A 471 -14.39 -0.20 3.09
C GLU A 471 -15.61 -0.30 4.04
N PRO A 472 -16.86 -0.02 3.61
CA PRO A 472 -18.01 -0.19 4.49
C PRO A 472 -18.17 -1.65 4.96
N GLY A 473 -18.60 -1.83 6.22
CA GLY A 473 -18.83 -3.14 6.84
C GLY A 473 -20.15 -3.26 7.60
N ILE A 474 -20.54 -4.50 7.92
CA ILE A 474 -21.68 -4.85 8.78
C ILE A 474 -21.26 -6.02 9.67
N TYR A 475 -21.32 -5.83 10.99
CA TYR A 475 -20.92 -6.83 11.98
C TYR A 475 -22.05 -7.05 12.98
N ILE A 476 -22.69 -8.23 12.92
CA ILE A 476 -23.83 -8.58 13.78
C ILE A 476 -23.40 -9.73 14.68
N SER A 477 -22.95 -9.41 15.90
CA SER A 477 -22.58 -10.44 16.88
C SER A 477 -23.70 -11.45 17.10
N HIS A 478 -23.36 -12.74 17.19
CA HIS A 478 -24.29 -13.83 17.51
C HIS A 478 -25.03 -13.62 18.85
N ARG A 479 -24.52 -12.74 19.73
CA ARG A 479 -25.09 -12.42 21.05
C ARG A 479 -26.18 -11.36 21.00
N ARG A 480 -26.36 -10.66 19.88
CA ARG A 480 -27.38 -9.61 19.76
C ARG A 480 -28.78 -10.21 19.85
N LYS A 481 -29.64 -9.55 20.63
CA LYS A 481 -31.06 -9.93 20.82
C LYS A 481 -32.03 -8.93 20.20
N ASP A 482 -31.51 -7.78 19.80
CA ASP A 482 -32.22 -6.63 19.22
C ASP A 482 -32.32 -6.68 17.69
N VAL A 483 -31.90 -7.80 17.08
CA VAL A 483 -31.92 -8.05 15.64
C VAL A 483 -32.62 -9.39 15.34
N PRO A 484 -33.21 -9.56 14.14
CA PRO A 484 -33.79 -10.84 13.71
C PRO A 484 -32.78 -11.99 13.80
N PRO A 485 -33.18 -13.18 14.28
CA PRO A 485 -32.28 -14.33 14.46
C PRO A 485 -31.46 -14.71 13.23
N GLU A 486 -32.05 -14.61 12.04
CA GLU A 486 -31.45 -14.96 10.75
C GLU A 486 -30.22 -14.13 10.37
N PHE A 487 -30.03 -12.96 10.95
CA PHE A 487 -28.86 -12.09 10.70
C PHE A 487 -27.76 -12.23 11.75
N ARG A 488 -28.01 -12.95 12.85
CA ARG A 488 -27.06 -13.05 13.97
C ARG A 488 -25.85 -13.88 13.57
N GLY A 489 -24.66 -13.38 13.88
CA GLY A 489 -23.40 -14.02 13.54
C GLY A 489 -22.87 -13.67 12.15
N LEU A 490 -23.57 -12.86 11.36
CA LEU A 490 -23.08 -12.41 10.05
C LEU A 490 -22.15 -11.21 10.20
N GLY A 491 -20.96 -11.32 9.62
CA GLY A 491 -19.99 -10.24 9.43
C GLY A 491 -19.63 -10.13 7.95
N LEU A 492 -19.73 -8.93 7.37
CA LEU A 492 -19.37 -8.66 5.99
C LEU A 492 -18.61 -7.34 5.89
N ARG A 493 -17.64 -7.26 5.00
CA ARG A 493 -17.01 -6.02 4.54
C ARG A 493 -16.69 -6.15 3.04
N ILE A 494 -16.80 -5.04 2.32
CA ILE A 494 -16.44 -4.92 0.90
C ILE A 494 -15.55 -3.69 0.80
N GLU A 495 -14.33 -3.89 0.31
CA GLU A 495 -13.30 -2.85 0.32
C GLU A 495 -12.54 -2.79 -0.99
N ASP A 496 -12.35 -1.58 -1.49
CA ASP A 496 -11.57 -1.34 -2.69
C ASP A 496 -10.57 -0.19 -2.50
N ASP A 497 -9.46 -0.30 -3.20
CA ASP A 497 -8.45 0.74 -3.30
C ASP A 497 -8.80 1.70 -4.43
N VAL A 498 -8.79 3.00 -4.15
CA VAL A 498 -9.29 4.03 -5.06
C VAL A 498 -8.24 5.12 -5.26
N LEU A 499 -7.87 5.34 -6.53
CA LEU A 499 -7.05 6.46 -6.95
C LEU A 499 -7.93 7.64 -7.37
N ILE A 500 -7.69 8.80 -6.76
CA ILE A 500 -8.34 10.07 -7.14
C ILE A 500 -7.69 10.59 -8.43
N LYS A 501 -8.53 10.88 -9.43
CA LYS A 501 -8.13 11.44 -10.73
C LYS A 501 -8.61 12.89 -10.86
N PRO A 502 -8.09 13.64 -11.85
CA PRO A 502 -8.65 14.95 -12.21
C PRO A 502 -10.14 14.89 -12.57
N ASP A 503 -10.78 16.07 -12.63
CA ASP A 503 -12.14 16.25 -13.12
C ASP A 503 -13.21 15.44 -12.36
N HIS A 504 -13.01 15.25 -11.06
CA HIS A 504 -13.90 14.49 -10.17
C HIS A 504 -14.09 13.04 -10.63
N GLN A 505 -13.03 12.43 -11.16
CA GLN A 505 -13.03 11.01 -11.50
C GLN A 505 -12.26 10.21 -10.47
N ILE A 506 -12.57 8.92 -10.40
CA ILE A 506 -11.79 7.94 -9.64
C ILE A 506 -11.39 6.77 -10.54
N GLU A 507 -10.39 6.03 -10.11
CA GLU A 507 -10.02 4.73 -10.64
C GLU A 507 -10.03 3.73 -9.48
N VAL A 508 -10.86 2.69 -9.60
CA VAL A 508 -10.90 1.60 -8.64
C VAL A 508 -9.79 0.62 -9.00
N LEU A 509 -8.67 0.68 -8.29
CA LEU A 509 -7.45 -0.09 -8.60
C LEU A 509 -7.68 -1.60 -8.45
N THR A 510 -8.68 -1.97 -7.66
CA THR A 510 -9.05 -3.34 -7.29
C THR A 510 -10.32 -3.82 -8.00
N GLU A 511 -10.76 -3.13 -9.06
CA GLU A 511 -11.95 -3.49 -9.85
C GLU A 511 -11.89 -4.93 -10.40
N GLY A 512 -10.69 -5.46 -10.62
CA GLY A 512 -10.46 -6.84 -11.03
C GLY A 512 -10.82 -7.90 -9.98
N CYS A 513 -11.01 -7.53 -8.70
CA CYS A 513 -11.40 -8.46 -7.64
C CYS A 513 -12.93 -8.56 -7.56
N ALA A 514 -13.48 -9.74 -7.82
CA ALA A 514 -14.92 -9.96 -7.94
C ALA A 514 -15.67 -9.51 -6.68
N LYS A 515 -16.74 -8.74 -6.89
CA LYS A 515 -17.64 -8.24 -5.83
C LYS A 515 -19.12 -8.20 -6.21
N ASP A 516 -19.46 -8.34 -7.50
CA ASP A 516 -20.87 -8.59 -7.85
C ASP A 516 -21.23 -10.01 -7.42
N LEU A 517 -22.41 -10.19 -6.82
CA LEU A 517 -22.90 -11.51 -6.39
C LEU A 517 -22.80 -12.57 -7.48
N ARG A 518 -23.19 -12.22 -8.71
CA ARG A 518 -23.14 -13.15 -9.84
C ARG A 518 -21.71 -13.51 -10.24
N GLN A 519 -20.77 -12.57 -10.10
CA GLN A 519 -19.36 -12.85 -10.33
C GLN A 519 -18.83 -13.80 -9.27
N ILE A 520 -19.15 -13.57 -7.99
CA ILE A 520 -18.72 -14.43 -6.88
C ILE A 520 -19.27 -15.84 -7.03
N GLU A 521 -20.58 -16.00 -7.23
CA GLU A 521 -21.22 -17.32 -7.41
C GLU A 521 -20.65 -18.05 -8.64
N ALA A 522 -20.39 -17.34 -9.75
CA ALA A 522 -19.79 -17.92 -10.95
C ALA A 522 -18.31 -18.33 -10.77
N LEU A 523 -17.54 -17.63 -9.92
CA LEU A 523 -16.14 -17.96 -9.65
C LEU A 523 -15.99 -19.26 -8.86
N ILE A 524 -16.83 -19.47 -7.85
CA ILE A 524 -16.72 -20.62 -6.93
C ILE A 524 -17.36 -21.87 -7.55
N GLY A 525 -18.41 -21.71 -8.36
CA GLY A 525 -19.08 -22.81 -9.06
C GLY A 525 -18.38 -23.34 -10.32
N SER A 526 -17.12 -22.94 -10.58
CA SER A 526 -16.38 -23.25 -11.82
C SER A 526 -15.41 -24.42 -11.71
#